data_AF-A0A1D6PPH0-F1
#
_entry.id   AF-A0A1D6PPH0-F1
#
_cell.length_a   1.000
_cell.length_b   1.000
_cell.length_c   1.000
_cell.angle_alpha   90.00
_cell.angle_beta   90.00
_cell.angle_gamma   90.00
#
_symmetry.space_group_name_H-M   'P 1'
#
loop_
_entity.id
_entity.type
_entity.pdbx_description
1 polymer ?
#
loop_
_entity_poly.entity_id
_entity_poly.type
_entity_poly.pdbx_seq_one_letter_code
_entity_poly.pdbx_strand_id
1 'polypeptide(L)'
;MFPSLNALHKNGKYRTLQAMELESGVGRQWRLWKWASYCASEKIAEQDGGRYEMAVYALQCSNLKRVLPICTDWESACWAMARSWLDVQVDLELSQYQTSRPEKQLDDDMNGAQSSVGPESWPYHVLDQQPHDLTALLQKLHSSDLVHETVSRACREQHRQIQMNLMSGNISHLLDLLWSWLSPAEENHNNTARPLDDPEMIRFGAHIVLVLRHLFSDGMDDELDEKLVTVGDLIINMYVRYLFSEDQEELVGIYASQLQHDLCITLFVEMMELRLNSSLHTMYKLFLSAVEYLPFSSDNVSKACFEEIIERVLSRSRQTKPTKYDGDFSDVAHQHHLQSLQKAMVIQWLCFTPPSSIPDFQMISWKLLIRALTHSNTLFREFSLISMRRVPELPAGPHKLLAILAEPLKQKENLISREDPEVSDNLPEFEDWHEYYSLDATYRSWLKIEMMNAAVSPEMLSAEEKGQAVAAAKETLNLACSLLRSKS
;
A
#
# COMPACT_ATOMS: atom_id res chain seq x y z
N MET A 1 -46.46 20.49 -36.68
CA MET A 1 -45.88 21.72 -36.10
C MET A 1 -46.46 21.90 -34.70
N PHE A 2 -45.69 21.61 -33.65
CA PHE A 2 -46.08 21.98 -32.30
C PHE A 2 -45.88 23.50 -32.12
N PRO A 3 -46.80 24.20 -31.42
CA PRO A 3 -46.65 25.62 -31.20
C PRO A 3 -45.44 25.91 -30.31
N SER A 4 -44.67 26.95 -30.64
CA SER A 4 -43.50 27.36 -29.84
C SER A 4 -43.90 27.78 -28.42
N LEU A 5 -42.99 27.60 -27.46
CA LEU A 5 -43.17 27.98 -26.06
C LEU A 5 -43.60 29.46 -25.90
N ASN A 6 -43.11 30.32 -26.81
CA ASN A 6 -43.48 31.74 -26.88
C ASN A 6 -44.94 31.99 -27.32
N ALA A 7 -45.51 31.11 -28.14
CA ALA A 7 -46.93 31.17 -28.52
C ALA A 7 -47.85 30.67 -27.39
N LEU A 8 -47.36 29.79 -26.52
CA LEU A 8 -48.07 29.35 -25.30
C LEU A 8 -48.04 30.42 -24.20
N HIS A 9 -46.91 31.12 -24.01
CA HIS A 9 -46.78 32.20 -23.03
C HIS A 9 -47.75 33.35 -23.26
N LYS A 10 -47.97 33.74 -24.52
CA LYS A 10 -48.84 34.87 -24.88
C LYS A 10 -50.34 34.59 -24.76
N ASN A 11 -50.76 33.33 -24.62
CA ASN A 11 -52.17 32.93 -24.69
C ASN A 11 -52.85 32.69 -23.34
N GLY A 12 -52.18 32.93 -22.20
CA GLY A 12 -52.79 32.78 -20.87
C GLY A 12 -53.17 31.34 -20.47
N LYS A 13 -52.82 30.35 -21.30
CA LYS A 13 -53.22 28.94 -21.16
C LYS A 13 -52.47 28.16 -20.07
N TYR A 14 -51.50 28.76 -19.39
CA TYR A 14 -50.77 28.10 -18.30
C TYR A 14 -51.70 27.80 -17.11
N ARG A 15 -52.56 28.76 -16.75
CA ARG A 15 -53.60 28.57 -15.73
C ARG A 15 -54.65 27.54 -16.16
N THR A 16 -54.97 27.47 -17.45
CA THR A 16 -55.93 26.50 -17.99
C THR A 16 -55.35 25.10 -18.04
N LEU A 17 -54.08 24.92 -18.39
CA LEU A 17 -53.39 23.63 -18.34
C LEU A 17 -53.18 23.15 -16.90
N GLN A 18 -52.78 24.05 -15.99
CA GLN A 18 -52.75 23.76 -14.55
C GLN A 18 -54.13 23.46 -13.98
N ALA A 19 -55.19 24.17 -14.41
CA ALA A 19 -56.56 23.88 -14.01
C ALA A 19 -57.03 22.54 -14.57
N MET A 20 -56.76 22.22 -15.84
CA MET A 20 -57.05 20.91 -16.42
C MET A 20 -56.26 19.80 -15.74
N GLU A 21 -55.03 20.04 -15.28
CA GLU A 21 -54.24 19.09 -14.49
C GLU A 21 -54.79 18.92 -13.07
N LEU A 22 -55.30 20.00 -12.46
CA LEU A 22 -56.00 19.95 -11.17
C LEU A 22 -57.36 19.25 -11.25
N GLU A 23 -58.12 19.50 -12.32
CA GLU A 23 -59.48 19.00 -12.57
C GLU A 23 -59.49 17.56 -13.10
N SER A 24 -58.43 17.13 -13.78
CA SER A 24 -58.30 15.76 -14.30
C SER A 24 -57.61 14.79 -13.32
N GLY A 25 -57.22 15.27 -12.14
CA GLY A 25 -56.43 14.54 -11.15
C GLY A 25 -54.93 14.73 -11.38
N VAL A 26 -54.21 15.03 -10.29
CA VAL A 26 -52.75 15.26 -10.28
C VAL A 26 -52.04 14.09 -10.96
N GLY A 27 -51.28 14.31 -12.03
CA GLY A 27 -50.52 13.25 -12.71
C GLY A 27 -51.25 12.46 -13.81
N ARG A 28 -52.52 12.74 -14.11
CA ARG A 28 -53.24 12.06 -15.21
C ARG A 28 -52.68 12.42 -16.60
N GLN A 29 -52.36 13.69 -16.83
CA GLN A 29 -51.76 14.15 -18.09
C GLN A 29 -50.37 13.54 -18.32
N TRP A 30 -49.60 13.38 -17.25
CA TRP A 30 -48.30 12.70 -17.27
C TRP A 30 -48.42 11.24 -17.71
N ARG A 31 -49.37 10.48 -17.15
CA ARG A 31 -49.63 9.09 -17.57
C ARG A 31 -50.05 8.98 -19.04
N LEU A 32 -50.92 9.89 -19.51
CA LEU A 32 -51.32 9.95 -20.92
C LEU A 32 -50.12 10.22 -21.84
N TRP A 33 -49.22 11.12 -21.44
CA TRP A 33 -48.00 11.41 -22.18
C TRP A 33 -47.05 10.22 -22.25
N LYS A 34 -46.85 9.50 -21.14
CA LYS A 34 -46.03 8.28 -21.12
C LYS A 34 -46.64 7.17 -21.98
N TRP A 35 -47.97 7.00 -21.95
CA TRP A 35 -48.66 6.04 -22.82
C TRP A 35 -48.50 6.39 -24.31
N ALA A 36 -48.64 7.66 -24.67
CA ALA A 36 -48.42 8.12 -26.04
C ALA A 36 -46.97 7.85 -26.49
N SER A 37 -46.01 8.07 -25.60
CA SER A 37 -44.59 7.81 -25.85
C SER A 37 -44.31 6.31 -26.02
N TYR A 38 -44.94 5.46 -25.20
CA TYR A 38 -44.87 4.00 -25.36
C TYR A 38 -45.39 3.55 -26.73
N CYS A 39 -46.60 3.96 -27.12
CA CYS A 39 -47.16 3.63 -28.43
C CYS A 39 -46.30 4.13 -29.59
N ALA A 40 -45.73 5.34 -29.47
CA ALA A 40 -44.80 5.87 -30.46
C ALA A 40 -43.54 5.01 -30.57
N SER A 41 -42.95 4.60 -29.45
CA SER A 41 -41.76 3.77 -29.43
C SER A 41 -41.98 2.42 -30.12
N GLU A 42 -43.08 1.72 -29.82
CA GLU A 42 -43.38 0.42 -30.44
C GLU A 42 -43.66 0.55 -31.94
N LYS A 43 -44.37 1.60 -32.37
CA LYS A 43 -44.67 1.82 -33.78
C LYS A 43 -43.42 2.16 -34.61
N ILE A 44 -42.48 2.89 -34.04
CA ILE A 44 -41.21 3.21 -34.72
C ILE A 44 -40.32 1.97 -34.76
N ALA A 45 -40.41 1.07 -33.77
CA ALA A 45 -39.68 -0.19 -33.76
C ALA A 45 -40.03 -1.12 -34.93
N GLU A 46 -41.21 -0.97 -35.53
CA GLU A 46 -41.64 -1.72 -36.72
C GLU A 46 -41.05 -1.16 -38.03
N GLN A 47 -40.44 0.03 -38.00
CA GLN A 47 -39.91 0.71 -39.18
C GLN A 47 -38.38 0.54 -39.28
N ASP A 48 -37.88 0.33 -40.50
CA ASP A 48 -36.45 0.29 -40.76
C ASP A 48 -35.82 1.68 -40.61
N GLY A 49 -34.78 1.80 -39.78
CA GLY A 49 -33.93 2.99 -39.66
C GLY A 49 -34.26 3.96 -38.50
N GLY A 50 -35.32 3.72 -37.73
CA GLY A 50 -35.79 4.61 -36.66
C GLY A 50 -35.21 4.37 -35.26
N ARG A 51 -34.12 3.60 -35.11
CA ARG A 51 -33.69 3.06 -33.80
C ARG A 51 -33.47 4.13 -32.71
N TYR A 52 -32.85 5.26 -33.02
CA TYR A 52 -32.60 6.31 -32.04
C TYR A 52 -33.85 7.10 -31.69
N GLU A 53 -34.74 7.32 -32.68
CA GLU A 53 -36.03 7.96 -32.44
C GLU A 53 -36.92 7.09 -31.54
N MET A 54 -36.97 5.78 -31.81
CA MET A 54 -37.60 4.79 -30.94
C MET A 54 -37.04 4.88 -29.52
N ALA A 55 -35.71 4.94 -29.35
CA ALA A 55 -35.09 5.03 -28.03
C ALA A 55 -35.52 6.28 -27.26
N VAL A 56 -35.62 7.43 -27.93
CA VAL A 56 -36.04 8.70 -27.29
C VAL A 56 -37.45 8.58 -26.73
N TYR A 57 -38.38 8.01 -27.49
CA TYR A 57 -39.75 7.80 -27.01
C TYR A 57 -39.83 6.69 -25.95
N ALA A 58 -39.07 5.61 -26.12
CA ALA A 58 -39.01 4.51 -25.16
C ALA A 58 -38.46 4.96 -23.80
N LEU A 59 -37.47 5.84 -23.82
CA LEU A 59 -36.89 6.46 -22.65
C LEU A 59 -37.98 7.26 -21.90
N GLN A 60 -38.79 8.07 -22.57
CA GLN A 60 -39.86 8.86 -21.93
C GLN A 60 -40.90 8.02 -21.18
N CYS A 61 -41.07 6.75 -21.54
CA CYS A 61 -42.00 5.81 -20.91
C CYS A 61 -41.32 4.63 -20.20
N SER A 62 -40.02 4.69 -19.90
CA SER A 62 -39.29 3.62 -19.20
C SER A 62 -39.30 2.24 -19.89
N ASN A 63 -39.45 2.19 -21.23
CA ASN A 63 -39.48 0.94 -22.01
C ASN A 63 -38.05 0.45 -22.33
N LEU A 64 -37.43 -0.20 -21.35
CA LEU A 64 -36.05 -0.73 -21.43
C LEU A 64 -35.83 -1.70 -22.59
N LYS A 65 -36.83 -2.48 -23.01
CA LYS A 65 -36.75 -3.40 -24.15
C LYS A 65 -36.29 -2.71 -25.43
N ARG A 66 -36.66 -1.43 -25.60
CA ARG A 66 -36.30 -0.63 -26.78
C ARG A 66 -35.08 0.25 -26.56
N VAL A 67 -34.72 0.55 -25.31
CA VAL A 67 -33.56 1.39 -24.98
C VAL A 67 -32.27 0.57 -24.87
N LEU A 68 -32.28 -0.55 -24.15
CA LEU A 68 -31.08 -1.33 -23.82
C LEU A 68 -30.28 -1.84 -25.03
N PRO A 69 -30.91 -2.29 -26.14
CA PRO A 69 -30.16 -2.74 -27.31
C PRO A 69 -29.34 -1.64 -28.00
N ILE A 70 -29.62 -0.37 -27.69
CA ILE A 70 -28.94 0.80 -28.27
C ILE A 70 -27.79 1.28 -27.37
N CYS A 71 -27.82 0.93 -26.08
CA CYS A 71 -26.75 1.24 -25.15
C CYS A 71 -25.54 0.33 -25.40
N THR A 72 -24.54 0.86 -26.09
CA THR A 72 -23.32 0.10 -26.45
C THR A 72 -22.20 0.17 -25.40
N ASP A 73 -22.33 1.05 -24.42
CA ASP A 73 -21.40 1.23 -23.30
C ASP A 73 -22.10 1.01 -21.95
N TRP A 74 -21.30 0.65 -20.95
CA TRP A 74 -21.79 0.25 -19.64
C TRP A 74 -22.51 1.41 -18.92
N GLU A 75 -21.97 2.62 -19.02
CA GLU A 75 -22.56 3.82 -18.43
C GLU A 75 -23.96 4.10 -18.97
N SER A 76 -24.13 4.07 -20.29
CA SER A 76 -25.42 4.33 -20.94
C SER A 76 -26.46 3.27 -20.57
N ALA A 77 -26.06 2.00 -20.49
CA ALA A 77 -26.95 0.92 -20.08
C ALA A 77 -27.34 1.05 -18.60
N CYS A 78 -26.36 1.27 -17.71
CA CYS A 78 -26.58 1.45 -16.28
C CYS A 78 -27.46 2.67 -16.01
N TRP A 79 -27.20 3.79 -16.67
CA TRP A 79 -27.99 5.00 -16.58
C TRP A 79 -29.43 4.76 -17.05
N ALA A 80 -29.62 4.12 -18.21
CA ALA A 80 -30.94 3.83 -18.75
C ALA A 80 -31.77 2.98 -17.77
N MET A 81 -31.17 1.94 -17.18
CA MET A 81 -31.82 1.11 -16.17
C MET A 81 -32.14 1.89 -14.89
N ALA A 82 -31.17 2.61 -14.33
CA ALA A 82 -31.33 3.34 -13.07
C ALA A 82 -32.38 4.46 -13.20
N ARG A 83 -32.35 5.20 -14.30
CA ARG A 83 -33.32 6.25 -14.57
C ARG A 83 -34.71 5.67 -14.82
N SER A 84 -34.80 4.60 -15.60
CA SER A 84 -36.08 3.93 -15.86
C SER A 84 -36.72 3.40 -14.58
N TRP A 85 -35.90 2.81 -13.70
CA TRP A 85 -36.32 2.35 -12.38
C TRP A 85 -36.81 3.50 -11.50
N LEU A 86 -36.05 4.59 -11.41
CA LEU A 86 -36.45 5.80 -10.66
C LEU A 86 -37.78 6.37 -11.18
N ASP A 87 -37.94 6.48 -12.50
CA ASP A 87 -39.16 6.97 -13.14
C ASP A 87 -40.39 6.14 -12.75
N VAL A 88 -40.25 4.80 -12.66
CA VAL A 88 -41.33 3.91 -12.23
C VAL A 88 -41.61 4.04 -10.73
N GLN A 89 -40.56 4.16 -9.89
CA GLN A 89 -40.74 4.38 -8.45
C GLN A 89 -41.50 5.69 -8.18
N VAL A 90 -41.15 6.77 -8.89
CA VAL A 90 -41.87 8.05 -8.80
C VAL A 90 -43.33 7.89 -9.22
N ASP A 91 -43.61 7.16 -10.30
CA ASP A 91 -44.99 6.92 -10.74
C ASP A 91 -45.79 6.11 -9.71
N LEU A 92 -45.18 5.12 -9.05
CA LEU A 92 -45.82 4.32 -8.00
C LEU A 92 -46.17 5.19 -6.78
N GLU A 93 -45.24 6.03 -6.31
CA GLU A 93 -45.47 6.96 -5.20
C GLU A 93 -46.57 7.98 -5.51
N LEU A 94 -46.54 8.58 -6.72
CA LEU A 94 -47.59 9.49 -7.17
C LEU A 94 -48.96 8.82 -7.25
N SER A 95 -49.00 7.53 -7.61
CA SER A 95 -50.24 6.75 -7.66
C SER A 95 -50.81 6.50 -6.27
N GLN A 96 -49.97 6.18 -5.28
CA GLN A 96 -50.40 6.00 -3.89
C GLN A 96 -50.92 7.30 -3.26
N TYR A 97 -50.31 8.44 -3.62
CA TYR A 97 -50.76 9.76 -3.17
C TYR A 97 -52.15 10.14 -3.71
N GLN A 98 -52.52 9.68 -4.90
CA GLN A 98 -53.87 9.90 -5.46
C GLN A 98 -54.93 9.11 -4.69
N THR A 99 -54.68 7.83 -4.41
CA THR A 99 -55.65 6.93 -3.75
C THR A 99 -55.91 7.30 -2.28
N SER A 100 -54.95 7.96 -1.63
CA SER A 100 -55.05 8.40 -0.23
C SER A 100 -55.78 9.73 -0.03
N ARG A 101 -56.08 10.46 -1.12
CA ARG A 101 -56.92 11.66 -1.08
C ARG A 101 -58.38 11.24 -1.23
N PRO A 102 -59.29 11.58 -0.29
CA PRO A 102 -60.71 11.37 -0.50
C PRO A 102 -61.18 12.35 -1.57
N GLU A 103 -61.19 11.92 -2.84
CA GLU A 103 -61.89 12.65 -3.88
C GLU A 103 -63.39 12.59 -3.56
N LYS A 104 -63.97 13.77 -3.34
CA LYS A 104 -65.42 13.93 -3.30
C LYS A 104 -65.96 13.37 -4.63
N GLN A 105 -66.78 12.34 -4.53
CA GLN A 105 -67.70 11.94 -5.58
C GLN A 105 -68.43 13.20 -6.07
N LEU A 106 -68.05 13.66 -7.25
CA LEU A 106 -68.87 14.56 -8.05
C LEU A 106 -69.40 13.67 -9.16
N ASP A 107 -70.69 13.34 -9.02
CA ASP A 107 -71.51 12.70 -10.02
C ASP A 107 -71.33 13.38 -11.38
N ASP A 108 -71.28 12.60 -12.46
CA ASP A 108 -72.31 12.78 -13.48
C ASP A 108 -72.50 11.53 -14.34
N ASP A 109 -73.73 11.05 -14.33
CA ASP A 109 -74.33 10.20 -15.34
C ASP A 109 -74.26 10.91 -16.70
N MET A 110 -73.60 10.31 -17.70
CA MET A 110 -74.02 10.42 -19.12
C MET A 110 -73.25 9.45 -20.01
N ASN A 111 -73.90 8.32 -20.30
CA ASN A 111 -73.91 7.60 -21.57
C ASN A 111 -72.59 7.27 -22.30
N GLY A 112 -72.26 5.97 -22.27
CA GLY A 112 -72.26 5.21 -23.52
C GLY A 112 -70.97 5.15 -24.34
N ALA A 113 -69.84 4.83 -23.73
CA ALA A 113 -68.78 4.05 -24.37
C ALA A 113 -67.95 3.37 -23.27
N GLN A 114 -68.13 2.06 -23.12
CA GLN A 114 -67.19 1.21 -22.40
C GLN A 114 -65.86 1.19 -23.18
N SER A 115 -65.04 2.24 -23.04
CA SER A 115 -63.60 2.06 -23.06
C SER A 115 -63.19 1.94 -21.60
N SER A 116 -63.09 0.71 -21.12
CA SER A 116 -62.40 0.36 -19.88
C SER A 116 -60.91 0.69 -20.02
N VAL A 117 -60.58 1.98 -20.07
CA VAL A 117 -59.24 2.48 -19.76
C VAL A 117 -59.35 3.03 -18.35
N GLY A 118 -59.56 2.09 -17.41
CA GLY A 118 -59.50 2.38 -16.00
C GLY A 118 -58.08 2.78 -15.60
N PRO A 119 -57.90 3.36 -14.40
CA PRO A 119 -56.60 3.82 -13.89
C PRO A 119 -55.55 2.72 -13.63
N GLU A 120 -55.84 1.47 -13.99
CA GLU A 120 -55.09 0.27 -13.56
C GLU A 120 -54.20 -0.40 -14.61
N SER A 121 -54.04 0.14 -15.82
CA SER A 121 -53.16 -0.50 -16.82
C SER A 121 -52.08 0.46 -17.27
N TRP A 122 -51.16 0.76 -16.35
CA TRP A 122 -49.79 0.91 -16.81
C TRP A 122 -49.45 -0.38 -17.59
N PRO A 123 -48.75 -0.31 -18.73
CA PRO A 123 -48.46 -1.54 -19.44
C PRO A 123 -47.64 -2.45 -18.51
N TYR A 124 -48.24 -3.53 -18.00
CA TYR A 124 -47.58 -4.44 -17.03
C TYR A 124 -46.19 -4.85 -17.52
N HIS A 125 -46.06 -5.05 -18.83
CA HIS A 125 -44.80 -5.36 -19.50
C HIS A 125 -43.71 -4.29 -19.37
N VAL A 126 -44.01 -3.02 -19.09
CA VAL A 126 -43.01 -1.97 -18.78
C VAL A 126 -42.58 -2.05 -17.31
N LEU A 127 -43.48 -2.41 -16.40
CA LEU A 127 -43.13 -2.63 -14.99
C LEU A 127 -42.27 -3.88 -14.84
N ASP A 128 -42.62 -4.96 -15.54
CA ASP A 128 -41.87 -6.23 -15.54
C ASP A 128 -40.42 -6.07 -16.03
N GLN A 129 -40.16 -5.05 -16.85
CA GLN A 129 -38.81 -4.74 -17.33
C GLN A 129 -37.92 -4.12 -16.26
N GLN A 130 -38.47 -3.49 -15.22
CA GLN A 130 -37.68 -2.74 -14.25
C GLN A 130 -36.90 -3.67 -13.30
N PRO A 131 -35.71 -3.27 -12.84
CA PRO A 131 -35.09 -3.91 -11.71
C PRO A 131 -35.90 -3.64 -10.43
N HIS A 132 -35.88 -4.59 -9.49
CA HIS A 132 -36.58 -4.45 -8.20
C HIS A 132 -35.70 -3.74 -7.17
N ASP A 133 -34.40 -4.00 -7.24
CA ASP A 133 -33.36 -3.46 -6.39
C ASP A 133 -32.07 -3.27 -7.20
N LEU A 134 -31.05 -2.71 -6.55
CA LEU A 134 -29.75 -2.49 -7.17
C LEU A 134 -29.09 -3.81 -7.61
N THR A 135 -29.24 -4.88 -6.82
CA THR A 135 -28.71 -6.20 -7.16
C THR A 135 -29.30 -6.73 -8.47
N ALA A 136 -30.63 -6.64 -8.64
CA ALA A 136 -31.31 -7.03 -9.87
C ALA A 136 -30.91 -6.14 -11.05
N LEU A 137 -30.65 -4.86 -10.83
CA LEU A 137 -30.11 -3.96 -11.86
C LEU A 137 -28.75 -4.44 -12.34
N LEU A 138 -27.82 -4.69 -11.42
CA LEU A 138 -26.47 -5.16 -11.75
C LEU A 138 -26.49 -6.54 -12.41
N GLN A 139 -27.36 -7.45 -11.94
CA GLN A 139 -27.57 -8.75 -12.56
C GLN A 139 -28.11 -8.61 -13.99
N LYS A 140 -29.08 -7.71 -14.22
CA LYS A 140 -29.59 -7.41 -15.57
C LYS A 140 -28.49 -6.83 -16.47
N LEU A 141 -27.63 -5.94 -15.99
CA LEU A 141 -26.48 -5.44 -16.76
C LEU A 141 -25.51 -6.56 -17.16
N HIS A 142 -25.29 -7.53 -16.26
CA HIS A 142 -24.35 -8.62 -16.51
C HIS A 142 -24.91 -9.70 -17.44
N SER A 143 -26.18 -10.11 -17.27
CA SER A 143 -26.72 -11.33 -17.88
C SER A 143 -28.06 -11.18 -18.62
N SER A 144 -28.52 -9.97 -18.93
CA SER A 144 -29.76 -9.79 -19.70
C SER A 144 -29.52 -9.91 -21.20
N ASP A 145 -30.37 -10.68 -21.89
CA ASP A 145 -30.38 -10.79 -23.35
C ASP A 145 -30.76 -9.48 -24.07
N LEU A 146 -31.32 -8.51 -23.33
CA LEU A 146 -31.69 -7.19 -23.88
C LEU A 146 -30.51 -6.23 -23.96
N VAL A 147 -29.43 -6.54 -23.27
CA VAL A 147 -28.25 -5.68 -23.14
C VAL A 147 -27.25 -6.04 -24.25
N HIS A 148 -26.58 -5.03 -24.80
CA HIS A 148 -25.57 -5.23 -25.82
C HIS A 148 -24.37 -6.04 -25.26
N GLU A 149 -23.82 -6.98 -26.03
CA GLU A 149 -22.76 -7.90 -25.58
C GLU A 149 -21.52 -7.18 -25.02
N THR A 150 -21.18 -6.00 -25.58
CA THR A 150 -20.09 -5.16 -25.09
C THR A 150 -20.28 -4.70 -23.65
N VAL A 151 -21.52 -4.46 -23.23
CA VAL A 151 -21.85 -4.07 -21.85
C VAL A 151 -21.67 -5.26 -20.91
N SER A 152 -22.17 -6.45 -21.30
CA SER A 152 -21.98 -7.68 -20.52
C SER A 152 -20.50 -8.03 -20.37
N ARG A 153 -19.69 -7.78 -21.41
CA ARG A 153 -18.23 -7.91 -21.35
C ARG A 153 -17.60 -6.86 -20.42
N ALA A 154 -18.03 -5.61 -20.52
CA ALA A 154 -17.54 -4.52 -19.66
C ALA A 154 -17.82 -4.79 -18.17
N CYS A 155 -18.93 -5.44 -17.82
CA CYS A 155 -19.21 -5.86 -16.44
C CYS A 155 -18.12 -6.77 -15.83
N ARG A 156 -17.30 -7.43 -16.65
CA ARG A 156 -16.17 -8.26 -16.20
C ARG A 156 -14.86 -7.50 -16.05
N GLU A 157 -14.79 -6.24 -16.50
CA GLU A 157 -13.59 -5.40 -16.35
C GLU A 157 -13.40 -5.02 -14.87
N GLN A 158 -12.15 -5.02 -14.39
CA GLN A 158 -11.83 -4.83 -12.97
C GLN A 158 -12.41 -3.52 -12.40
N HIS A 159 -12.26 -2.41 -13.14
CA HIS A 159 -12.80 -1.10 -12.71
C HIS A 159 -14.34 -1.09 -12.61
N ARG A 160 -15.05 -1.86 -13.44
CA ARG A 160 -16.51 -2.01 -13.34
C ARG A 160 -16.90 -2.87 -12.15
N GLN A 161 -16.19 -3.97 -11.92
CA GLN A 161 -16.40 -4.77 -10.73
C GLN A 161 -16.21 -3.95 -9.45
N ILE A 162 -15.21 -3.05 -9.41
CA ILE A 162 -15.02 -2.10 -8.31
C ILE A 162 -16.25 -1.17 -8.18
N GLN A 163 -16.66 -0.50 -9.27
CA GLN A 163 -17.81 0.41 -9.25
C GLN A 163 -19.09 -0.29 -8.77
N MET A 164 -19.38 -1.48 -9.29
CA MET A 164 -20.57 -2.25 -8.93
C MET A 164 -20.59 -2.66 -7.45
N ASN A 165 -19.45 -3.08 -6.90
CA ASN A 165 -19.35 -3.40 -5.48
C ASN A 165 -19.51 -2.16 -4.59
N LEU A 166 -18.90 -1.03 -4.97
CA LEU A 166 -19.07 0.24 -4.26
C LEU A 166 -20.52 0.72 -4.28
N MET A 167 -21.19 0.63 -5.43
CA MET A 167 -22.63 0.95 -5.54
C MET A 167 -23.48 0.06 -4.63
N SER A 168 -23.14 -1.22 -4.55
CA SER A 168 -23.87 -2.22 -3.73
C SER A 168 -23.54 -2.14 -2.24
N GLY A 169 -22.52 -1.35 -1.85
CA GLY A 169 -22.01 -1.30 -0.48
C GLY A 169 -21.32 -2.59 -0.02
N ASN A 170 -21.03 -3.54 -0.91
CA ASN A 170 -20.39 -4.81 -0.56
C ASN A 170 -18.87 -4.67 -0.51
N ILE A 171 -18.40 -3.95 0.52
CA ILE A 171 -16.97 -3.67 0.72
C ILE A 171 -16.19 -4.96 1.03
N SER A 172 -16.80 -5.88 1.76
CA SER A 172 -16.19 -7.18 2.08
C SER A 172 -15.81 -7.95 0.82
N HIS A 173 -16.72 -8.06 -0.15
CA HIS A 173 -16.44 -8.72 -1.42
C HIS A 173 -15.45 -7.93 -2.30
N LEU A 174 -15.51 -6.59 -2.27
CA LEU A 174 -14.55 -5.74 -2.96
C LEU A 174 -13.11 -6.02 -2.50
N LEU A 175 -12.88 -6.16 -1.19
CA LEU A 175 -11.56 -6.49 -0.64
C LEU A 175 -11.07 -7.86 -1.12
N ASP A 176 -11.95 -8.87 -1.19
CA ASP A 176 -11.59 -10.19 -1.72
C ASP A 176 -11.21 -10.14 -3.19
N LEU A 177 -11.95 -9.38 -4.00
CA LEU A 177 -11.65 -9.22 -5.42
C LEU A 177 -10.31 -8.51 -5.62
N LEU A 178 -10.09 -7.39 -4.92
CA LEU A 178 -8.82 -6.67 -4.96
C LEU A 178 -7.67 -7.58 -4.55
N TRP A 179 -7.81 -8.32 -3.45
CA TRP A 179 -6.77 -9.25 -3.02
C TRP A 179 -6.57 -10.40 -4.02
N SER A 180 -7.62 -10.91 -4.65
CA SER A 180 -7.48 -11.96 -5.67
C SER A 180 -6.70 -11.52 -6.90
N TRP A 181 -6.75 -10.24 -7.25
CA TRP A 181 -5.99 -9.67 -8.37
C TRP A 181 -4.55 -9.30 -7.97
N LEU A 182 -4.33 -8.95 -6.70
CA LEU A 182 -3.04 -8.49 -6.18
C LEU A 182 -2.20 -9.61 -5.54
N SER A 183 -2.82 -10.71 -5.14
CA SER A 183 -2.13 -11.83 -4.50
C SER A 183 -1.14 -12.46 -5.48
N PRO A 184 0.11 -12.71 -5.07
CA PRO A 184 1.10 -13.37 -5.92
C PRO A 184 0.69 -14.85 -6.06
N ALA A 185 -0.12 -15.15 -7.06
CA ALA A 185 -0.55 -16.53 -7.32
C ALA A 185 0.66 -17.40 -7.66
N GLU A 186 0.76 -18.56 -7.02
CA GLU A 186 1.54 -19.69 -7.53
C GLU A 186 1.06 -20.01 -8.95
N GLU A 187 2.00 -20.19 -9.87
CA GLU A 187 1.83 -20.49 -11.29
C GLU A 187 0.50 -21.17 -11.64
N ASN A 188 -0.54 -20.38 -11.92
CA ASN A 188 -1.81 -20.89 -12.44
C ASN A 188 -2.06 -20.29 -13.82
N HIS A 189 -2.27 -21.21 -14.77
CA HIS A 189 -2.36 -21.06 -16.21
C HIS A 189 -3.58 -20.27 -16.73
N ASN A 190 -3.96 -19.16 -16.10
CA ASN A 190 -4.96 -18.25 -16.65
C ASN A 190 -4.30 -16.91 -17.00
N ASN A 191 -4.56 -16.44 -18.22
CA ASN A 191 -4.03 -15.22 -18.86
C ASN A 191 -4.47 -13.90 -18.16
N THR A 192 -4.55 -13.88 -16.83
CA THR A 192 -4.66 -12.66 -16.03
C THR A 192 -3.25 -12.21 -15.69
N ALA A 193 -2.91 -10.98 -16.09
CA ALA A 193 -1.63 -10.34 -15.82
C ALA A 193 -1.29 -10.45 -14.32
N ARG A 194 -0.01 -10.66 -13.99
CA ARG A 194 0.46 -10.80 -12.61
C ARG A 194 0.15 -9.53 -11.82
N PRO A 195 0.10 -9.58 -10.48
CA PRO A 195 -0.02 -8.39 -9.64
C PRO A 195 0.99 -7.28 -9.98
N LEU A 196 2.21 -7.68 -10.36
CA LEU A 196 3.30 -6.79 -10.79
C LEU A 196 3.07 -6.12 -12.15
N ASP A 197 2.11 -6.60 -12.94
CA ASP A 197 1.87 -6.15 -14.31
C ASP A 197 0.88 -4.96 -14.37
N ASP A 198 0.23 -4.59 -13.26
CA ASP A 198 -0.62 -3.39 -13.13
C ASP A 198 -0.32 -2.57 -11.87
N PRO A 199 0.69 -1.67 -11.93
CA PRO A 199 1.02 -0.75 -10.83
C PRO A 199 -0.12 0.16 -10.38
N GLU A 200 -1.03 0.52 -11.30
CA GLU A 200 -2.15 1.40 -10.98
C GLU A 200 -3.20 0.67 -10.13
N MET A 201 -3.41 -0.63 -10.36
CA MET A 201 -4.29 -1.44 -9.52
C MET A 201 -3.73 -1.64 -8.11
N ILE A 202 -2.42 -1.91 -7.97
CA ILE A 202 -1.78 -2.01 -6.64
C ILE A 202 -1.94 -0.69 -5.88
N ARG A 203 -1.63 0.43 -6.56
CA ARG A 203 -1.77 1.78 -5.98
C ARG A 203 -3.22 2.05 -5.58
N PHE A 204 -4.18 1.83 -6.47
CA PHE A 204 -5.59 2.02 -6.20
C PHE A 204 -6.06 1.18 -5.00
N GLY A 205 -5.67 -0.11 -4.96
CA GLY A 205 -5.98 -1.02 -3.86
C GLY A 205 -5.50 -0.51 -2.50
N ALA A 206 -4.26 -0.05 -2.41
CA ALA A 206 -3.74 0.51 -1.16
C ALA A 206 -4.49 1.79 -0.75
N HIS A 207 -4.75 2.70 -1.69
CA HIS A 207 -5.41 3.97 -1.37
C HIS A 207 -6.90 3.77 -1.00
N ILE A 208 -7.63 2.88 -1.68
CA ILE A 208 -9.02 2.61 -1.31
C ILE A 208 -9.11 1.97 0.07
N VAL A 209 -8.20 1.05 0.44
CA VAL A 209 -8.16 0.49 1.80
C VAL A 209 -7.94 1.59 2.84
N LEU A 210 -7.01 2.53 2.60
CA LEU A 210 -6.78 3.65 3.52
C LEU A 210 -8.01 4.56 3.66
N VAL A 211 -8.68 4.87 2.55
CA VAL A 211 -9.93 5.66 2.57
C VAL A 211 -11.02 4.91 3.33
N LEU A 212 -11.20 3.61 3.09
CA LEU A 212 -12.18 2.79 3.78
C LEU A 212 -11.90 2.75 5.28
N ARG A 213 -10.65 2.52 5.71
CA ARG A 213 -10.26 2.58 7.14
C ARG A 213 -10.59 3.92 7.78
N HIS A 214 -10.41 5.03 7.05
CA HIS A 214 -10.74 6.36 7.55
C HIS A 214 -12.27 6.57 7.65
N LEU A 215 -13.03 6.11 6.66
CA LEU A 215 -14.49 6.27 6.65
C LEU A 215 -15.19 5.38 7.68
N PHE A 216 -14.65 4.19 7.95
CA PHE A 216 -15.22 3.20 8.86
C PHE A 216 -14.55 3.15 10.24
N SER A 217 -13.71 4.13 10.59
CA SER A 217 -13.00 4.15 11.88
C SER A 217 -13.91 4.20 13.12
N ASP A 218 -15.15 4.66 12.95
CA ASP A 218 -16.17 4.72 13.99
C ASP A 218 -17.24 3.64 13.75
N GLY A 219 -16.89 2.42 14.18
CA GLY A 219 -17.62 1.16 14.24
C GLY A 219 -19.11 1.11 13.89
N MET A 220 -19.44 0.12 13.04
CA MET A 220 -20.76 -0.51 12.98
C MET A 220 -20.71 -2.02 12.68
N ASP A 221 -19.59 -2.59 12.20
CA ASP A 221 -19.48 -3.99 11.76
C ASP A 221 -18.09 -4.59 12.06
N ASP A 222 -18.01 -5.40 13.13
CA ASP A 222 -16.78 -6.07 13.57
C ASP A 222 -16.17 -6.97 12.47
N GLU A 223 -17.00 -7.56 11.60
CA GLU A 223 -16.52 -8.44 10.52
C GLU A 223 -15.81 -7.65 9.42
N LEU A 224 -16.37 -6.50 9.04
CA LEU A 224 -15.75 -5.61 8.07
C LEU A 224 -14.45 -5.02 8.61
N ASP A 225 -14.42 -4.65 9.90
CA ASP A 225 -13.22 -4.12 10.55
C ASP A 225 -12.11 -5.16 10.59
N GLU A 226 -12.40 -6.41 10.98
CA GLU A 226 -11.44 -7.51 10.93
C GLU A 226 -10.92 -7.74 9.51
N LYS A 227 -11.79 -7.66 8.50
CA LYS A 227 -11.39 -7.84 7.11
C LYS A 227 -10.56 -6.69 6.57
N LEU A 228 -10.89 -5.45 6.93
CA LEU A 228 -10.11 -4.26 6.59
C LEU A 228 -8.72 -4.29 7.23
N VAL A 229 -8.59 -4.88 8.42
CA VAL A 229 -7.28 -5.13 9.04
C VAL A 229 -6.56 -6.24 8.29
N THR A 230 -7.14 -7.45 8.24
CA THR A 230 -6.47 -8.65 7.70
C THR A 230 -6.16 -8.53 6.20
N VAL A 231 -7.18 -8.37 5.35
CA VAL A 231 -7.02 -8.28 3.90
C VAL A 231 -6.42 -6.92 3.51
N GLY A 232 -6.83 -5.85 4.18
CA GLY A 232 -6.28 -4.52 3.90
C GLY A 232 -4.78 -4.41 4.19
N ASP A 233 -4.27 -5.04 5.26
CA ASP A 233 -2.84 -5.08 5.54
C ASP A 233 -2.06 -5.84 4.47
N LEU A 234 -2.62 -6.93 3.93
CA LEU A 234 -2.00 -7.67 2.83
C LEU A 234 -1.88 -6.80 1.56
N ILE A 235 -2.93 -6.04 1.23
CA ILE A 235 -2.95 -5.12 0.09
C ILE A 235 -1.93 -3.98 0.28
N ILE A 236 -1.91 -3.34 1.46
CA ILE A 236 -0.96 -2.25 1.75
C ILE A 236 0.47 -2.80 1.76
N ASN A 237 0.72 -3.95 2.37
CA ASN A 237 2.03 -4.62 2.38
C ASN A 237 2.52 -4.92 0.95
N MET A 238 1.63 -5.35 0.05
CA MET A 238 1.98 -5.54 -1.36
C MET A 238 2.45 -4.23 -2.01
N TYR A 239 1.73 -3.13 -1.77
CA TYR A 239 2.11 -1.83 -2.28
C TYR A 239 3.42 -1.31 -1.69
N VAL A 240 3.65 -1.50 -0.39
CA VAL A 240 4.92 -1.13 0.26
C VAL A 240 6.09 -1.92 -0.33
N ARG A 241 5.89 -3.23 -0.59
CA ARG A 241 6.91 -4.06 -1.25
C ARG A 241 7.16 -3.62 -2.69
N TYR A 242 6.13 -3.21 -3.42
CA TYR A 242 6.25 -2.63 -4.76
C TYR A 242 7.05 -1.31 -4.74
N LEU A 243 6.72 -0.39 -3.82
CA LEU A 243 7.48 0.86 -3.66
C LEU A 243 8.96 0.59 -3.36
N PHE A 244 9.23 -0.40 -2.51
CA PHE A 244 10.58 -0.81 -2.17
C PHE A 244 11.31 -1.44 -3.37
N SER A 245 10.64 -2.21 -4.23
CA SER A 245 11.28 -2.74 -5.46
C SER A 245 11.59 -1.68 -6.51
N GLU A 246 10.84 -0.57 -6.51
CA GLU A 246 11.05 0.59 -7.40
C GLU A 246 12.00 1.65 -6.80
N ASP A 247 12.78 1.27 -5.77
CA ASP A 247 13.74 2.15 -5.08
C ASP A 247 13.11 3.47 -4.57
N GLN A 248 11.84 3.41 -4.13
CA GLN A 248 11.11 4.53 -3.52
C GLN A 248 11.08 4.40 -1.99
N GLU A 249 12.26 4.30 -1.34
CA GLU A 249 12.32 4.10 0.12
C GLU A 249 11.66 5.22 0.92
N GLU A 250 11.63 6.44 0.40
CA GLU A 250 11.06 7.62 1.05
C GLU A 250 9.55 7.49 1.31
N LEU A 251 8.86 6.70 0.49
CA LEU A 251 7.41 6.47 0.60
C LEU A 251 7.08 5.23 1.44
N VAL A 252 8.06 4.39 1.82
CA VAL A 252 7.78 3.14 2.54
C VAL A 252 7.06 3.41 3.87
N GLY A 253 7.47 4.45 4.57
CA GLY A 253 7.09 4.76 5.95
C GLY A 253 5.64 5.14 6.10
N ILE A 254 5.15 6.02 5.22
CA ILE A 254 3.78 6.52 5.29
C ILE A 254 2.75 5.40 5.13
N TYR A 255 3.07 4.37 4.33
CA TYR A 255 2.20 3.22 4.11
C TYR A 255 2.47 2.10 5.12
N ALA A 256 3.73 1.80 5.44
CA ALA A 256 4.08 0.77 6.41
C ALA A 256 3.56 1.09 7.83
N SER A 257 3.51 2.37 8.21
CA SER A 257 2.98 2.80 9.51
C SER A 257 1.47 2.55 9.67
N GLN A 258 0.76 2.22 8.58
CA GLN A 258 -0.66 1.90 8.58
C GLN A 258 -0.94 0.42 8.83
N LEU A 259 0.10 -0.42 8.82
CA LEU A 259 0.00 -1.86 9.05
C LEU A 259 -0.11 -2.18 10.54
N GLN A 260 -0.66 -3.36 10.87
CA GLN A 260 -0.59 -3.91 12.23
C GLN A 260 0.85 -4.05 12.72
N HIS A 261 1.00 -3.95 14.04
CA HIS A 261 2.27 -4.01 14.77
C HIS A 261 3.28 -5.01 14.18
N ASP A 262 2.97 -6.31 14.24
CA ASP A 262 3.91 -7.37 13.89
C ASP A 262 4.32 -7.35 12.42
N LEU A 263 3.38 -7.00 11.53
CA LEU A 263 3.62 -6.93 10.10
C LEU A 263 4.51 -5.72 9.77
N CYS A 264 4.25 -4.55 10.36
CA CYS A 264 5.09 -3.36 10.21
C CYS A 264 6.53 -3.63 10.67
N ILE A 265 6.71 -4.19 11.87
CA ILE A 265 8.04 -4.52 12.41
C ILE A 265 8.76 -5.49 11.46
N THR A 266 8.10 -6.59 11.08
CA THR A 266 8.69 -7.61 10.22
C THR A 266 9.09 -7.04 8.86
N LEU A 267 8.25 -6.20 8.26
CA LEU A 267 8.49 -5.58 6.96
C LEU A 267 9.74 -4.69 6.97
N PHE A 268 9.84 -3.78 7.94
CA PHE A 268 11.02 -2.92 8.05
C PHE A 268 12.30 -3.72 8.32
N VAL A 269 12.23 -4.74 9.19
CA VAL A 269 13.38 -5.62 9.46
C VAL A 269 13.86 -6.29 8.19
N GLU A 270 12.96 -6.85 7.38
CA GLU A 270 13.30 -7.46 6.08
C GLU A 270 13.92 -6.46 5.11
N MET A 271 13.32 -5.26 4.98
CA MET A 271 13.81 -4.22 4.09
C MET A 271 15.19 -3.69 4.50
N MET A 272 15.43 -3.49 5.80
CA MET A 272 16.74 -3.08 6.32
C MET A 272 17.79 -4.15 6.07
N GLU A 273 17.45 -5.44 6.23
CA GLU A 273 18.35 -6.55 5.89
C GLU A 273 18.69 -6.56 4.39
N LEU A 274 17.71 -6.36 3.51
CA LEU A 274 17.90 -6.31 2.06
C LEU A 274 18.76 -5.11 1.62
N ARG A 275 18.65 -3.97 2.31
CA ARG A 275 19.44 -2.75 2.01
C ARG A 275 20.81 -2.69 2.70
N LEU A 276 21.23 -3.71 3.47
CA LEU A 276 22.52 -3.68 4.18
C LEU A 276 23.72 -3.37 3.27
N ASN A 277 23.74 -3.93 2.05
CA ASN A 277 24.84 -3.74 1.09
C ASN A 277 24.60 -2.59 0.09
N SER A 278 23.55 -1.80 0.28
CA SER A 278 23.21 -0.68 -0.61
C SER A 278 24.07 0.56 -0.30
N SER A 279 23.89 1.62 -1.09
CA SER A 279 24.54 2.90 -0.82
C SER A 279 24.09 3.49 0.52
N LEU A 280 24.97 4.26 1.18
CA LEU A 280 24.61 4.98 2.42
C LEU A 280 23.40 5.91 2.22
N HIS A 281 23.25 6.48 1.04
CA HIS A 281 22.12 7.34 0.70
C HIS A 281 20.80 6.55 0.69
N THR A 282 20.77 5.38 0.03
CA THR A 282 19.59 4.50 0.01
C THR A 282 19.23 4.01 1.40
N MET A 283 20.22 3.58 2.20
CA MET A 283 20.00 3.21 3.59
C MET A 283 19.42 4.38 4.39
N TYR A 284 19.98 5.58 4.23
CA TYR A 284 19.50 6.76 4.94
C TYR A 284 18.04 7.12 4.58
N LYS A 285 17.62 6.97 3.32
CA LYS A 285 16.21 7.16 2.92
C LYS A 285 15.27 6.23 3.67
N LEU A 286 15.61 4.94 3.76
CA LEU A 286 14.80 3.96 4.49
C LEU A 286 14.76 4.26 6.00
N PHE A 287 15.91 4.65 6.57
CA PHE A 287 15.99 5.10 7.96
C PHE A 287 15.09 6.32 8.21
N LEU A 288 15.20 7.36 7.39
CA LEU A 288 14.38 8.57 7.48
C LEU A 288 12.89 8.23 7.42
N SER A 289 12.53 7.42 6.42
CA SER A 289 11.18 6.96 6.23
C SER A 289 10.62 6.19 7.45
N ALA A 290 11.46 5.47 8.20
CA ALA A 290 11.00 4.80 9.42
C ALA A 290 10.80 5.81 10.56
N VAL A 291 11.78 6.69 10.81
CA VAL A 291 11.77 7.61 11.96
C VAL A 291 10.75 8.75 11.80
N GLU A 292 10.41 9.14 10.57
CA GLU A 292 9.41 10.19 10.31
C GLU A 292 7.97 9.72 10.62
N TYR A 293 7.67 8.44 10.39
CA TYR A 293 6.30 7.91 10.48
C TYR A 293 6.06 6.97 11.67
N LEU A 294 7.12 6.49 12.33
CA LEU A 294 7.02 5.65 13.53
C LEU A 294 7.55 6.40 14.75
N PRO A 295 6.90 6.26 15.92
CA PRO A 295 7.48 6.73 17.17
C PRO A 295 8.79 5.98 17.44
N PHE A 296 9.76 6.67 18.05
CA PHE A 296 11.01 6.01 18.44
C PHE A 296 10.74 4.87 19.43
N SER A 297 10.02 5.18 20.51
CA SER A 297 9.55 4.25 21.54
C SER A 297 8.05 4.46 21.74
N SER A 298 7.28 3.40 21.99
CA SER A 298 5.83 3.47 22.19
C SER A 298 5.44 2.76 23.48
N ASP A 299 4.64 3.42 24.33
CA ASP A 299 3.98 2.79 25.49
C ASP A 299 2.77 1.94 25.06
N ASN A 300 2.29 2.14 23.83
CA ASN A 300 1.16 1.41 23.27
C ASN A 300 1.67 0.17 22.52
N VAL A 301 1.37 -1.00 23.08
CA VAL A 301 1.74 -2.33 22.55
C VAL A 301 1.17 -2.59 21.14
N SER A 302 0.10 -1.89 20.75
CA SER A 302 -0.53 -2.07 19.42
C SER A 302 0.18 -1.32 18.29
N LYS A 303 1.10 -0.39 18.59
CA LYS A 303 1.77 0.43 17.57
C LYS A 303 3.24 0.07 17.47
N ALA A 304 3.67 -0.26 16.25
CA ALA A 304 5.07 -0.50 15.95
C ALA A 304 5.92 0.72 16.31
N CYS A 305 7.12 0.49 16.82
CA CYS A 305 8.09 1.54 17.13
C CYS A 305 9.46 1.23 16.51
N PHE A 306 10.23 2.29 16.26
CA PHE A 306 11.53 2.16 15.62
C PHE A 306 12.56 1.44 16.48
N GLU A 307 12.50 1.61 17.81
CA GLU A 307 13.37 0.93 18.76
C GLU A 307 13.26 -0.60 18.63
N GLU A 308 12.05 -1.15 18.53
CA GLU A 308 11.84 -2.59 18.38
C GLU A 308 12.35 -3.12 17.03
N ILE A 309 12.15 -2.36 15.95
CA ILE A 309 12.69 -2.70 14.61
C ILE A 309 14.22 -2.87 14.71
N ILE A 310 14.89 -1.89 15.30
CA ILE A 310 16.35 -1.90 15.46
C ILE A 310 16.82 -3.06 16.34
N GLU A 311 16.18 -3.29 17.48
CA GLU A 311 16.51 -4.42 18.35
C GLU A 311 16.34 -5.76 17.62
N ARG A 312 15.29 -5.89 16.80
CA ARG A 312 15.05 -7.10 16.01
C ARG A 312 16.05 -7.28 14.88
N VAL A 313 16.45 -6.21 14.20
CA VAL A 313 17.54 -6.21 13.19
C VAL A 313 18.87 -6.64 13.83
N LEU A 314 19.23 -6.06 15.00
CA LEU A 314 20.45 -6.39 15.73
C LEU A 314 20.44 -7.81 16.32
N SER A 315 19.27 -8.30 16.71
CA SER A 315 19.10 -9.68 17.16
C SER A 315 19.25 -10.67 16.00
N ARG A 316 18.57 -10.43 14.87
CA ARG A 316 18.65 -11.29 13.67
C ARG A 316 20.04 -11.30 13.05
N SER A 317 20.78 -10.19 13.06
CA SER A 317 22.16 -10.17 12.54
C SER A 317 23.13 -11.06 13.32
N ARG A 318 22.84 -11.30 14.61
CA ARG A 318 23.65 -12.18 15.47
C ARG A 318 23.29 -13.65 15.32
N GLN A 319 22.12 -13.98 14.77
CA GLN A 319 21.72 -15.37 14.53
C GLN A 319 22.60 -15.98 13.43
N THR A 320 23.34 -17.02 13.78
CA THR A 320 24.11 -17.78 12.81
C THR A 320 23.14 -18.55 11.92
N LYS A 321 22.97 -18.11 10.66
CA LYS A 321 22.25 -18.90 9.66
C LYS A 321 23.03 -20.21 9.47
N PRO A 322 22.41 -21.41 9.63
CA PRO A 322 23.09 -22.66 9.34
C PRO A 322 23.35 -22.71 7.84
N THR A 323 24.55 -22.35 7.40
CA THR A 323 25.02 -22.68 6.06
C THR A 323 25.04 -24.20 5.94
N LYS A 324 24.52 -24.73 4.82
CA LYS A 324 24.77 -26.12 4.46
C LYS A 324 26.30 -26.28 4.43
N TYR A 325 26.84 -27.07 5.34
CA TYR A 325 28.26 -27.36 5.38
C TYR A 325 28.63 -28.11 4.09
N ASP A 326 29.13 -27.40 3.09
CA ASP A 326 29.97 -28.03 2.06
C ASP A 326 31.32 -28.32 2.72
N GLY A 327 31.78 -29.56 2.57
CA GLY A 327 32.75 -30.23 3.46
C GLY A 327 34.19 -29.70 3.51
N ASP A 328 34.47 -28.47 3.07
CA ASP A 328 35.83 -27.90 3.07
C ASP A 328 36.04 -26.94 4.25
N PHE A 329 36.89 -27.34 5.21
CA PHE A 329 37.27 -26.55 6.39
C PHE A 329 37.96 -25.21 6.06
N SER A 330 38.45 -25.03 4.83
CA SER A 330 38.96 -23.76 4.28
C SER A 330 37.87 -22.70 4.17
N ASP A 331 36.62 -23.11 3.94
CA ASP A 331 35.47 -22.23 3.74
C ASP A 331 35.02 -21.57 5.06
N VAL A 332 35.21 -22.25 6.20
CA VAL A 332 34.74 -21.79 7.52
C VAL A 332 35.37 -20.45 7.94
N ALA A 333 36.66 -20.23 7.69
CA ALA A 333 37.34 -18.99 8.07
C ALA A 333 36.89 -17.79 7.20
N HIS A 334 36.68 -18.03 5.91
CA HIS A 334 36.18 -17.04 4.96
C HIS A 334 34.72 -16.68 5.26
N GLN A 335 33.89 -17.68 5.57
CA GLN A 335 32.51 -17.49 6.02
C GLN A 335 32.43 -16.64 7.30
N HIS A 336 33.29 -16.90 8.29
CA HIS A 336 33.34 -16.07 9.49
C HIS A 336 33.78 -14.63 9.19
N HIS A 337 34.69 -14.41 8.25
CA HIS A 337 35.05 -13.06 7.80
C HIS A 337 33.86 -12.34 7.17
N LEU A 338 33.13 -12.98 6.27
CA LEU A 338 31.96 -12.40 5.63
C LEU A 338 30.84 -12.12 6.65
N GLN A 339 30.60 -13.03 7.59
CA GLN A 339 29.65 -12.83 8.69
C GLN A 339 30.06 -11.66 9.59
N SER A 340 31.35 -11.54 9.92
CA SER A 340 31.84 -10.41 10.74
C SER A 340 31.62 -9.06 10.05
N LEU A 341 31.81 -9.01 8.73
CA LEU A 341 31.57 -7.82 7.93
C LEU A 341 30.08 -7.47 7.91
N GLN A 342 29.20 -8.45 7.68
CA GLN A 342 27.75 -8.24 7.69
C GLN A 342 27.26 -7.75 9.06
N LYS A 343 27.75 -8.35 10.16
CA LYS A 343 27.45 -7.92 11.54
C LYS A 343 27.89 -6.48 11.79
N ALA A 344 29.08 -6.09 11.33
CA ALA A 344 29.58 -4.73 11.45
C ALA A 344 28.72 -3.72 10.66
N MET A 345 28.26 -4.09 9.45
CA MET A 345 27.46 -3.20 8.60
C MET A 345 26.09 -2.87 9.18
N VAL A 346 25.52 -3.73 10.03
CA VAL A 346 24.23 -3.46 10.70
C VAL A 346 24.31 -2.25 11.64
N ILE A 347 25.48 -1.98 12.23
CA ILE A 347 25.69 -0.83 13.11
C ILE A 347 25.54 0.51 12.36
N GLN A 348 25.66 0.51 11.03
CA GLN A 348 25.40 1.69 10.22
C GLN A 348 24.00 2.29 10.44
N TRP A 349 22.99 1.45 10.71
CA TRP A 349 21.62 1.91 11.00
C TRP A 349 21.52 2.74 12.27
N LEU A 350 22.36 2.43 13.28
CA LEU A 350 22.44 3.15 14.55
C LEU A 350 23.25 4.44 14.45
N CYS A 351 24.04 4.59 13.39
CA CYS A 351 24.94 5.73 13.21
C CYS A 351 24.31 6.86 12.37
N PHE A 352 23.06 6.69 11.92
CA PHE A 352 22.33 7.75 11.22
C PHE A 352 21.77 8.77 12.21
N THR A 353 21.87 10.04 11.84
CA THR A 353 21.32 11.15 12.61
C THR A 353 19.94 11.53 12.04
N PRO A 354 18.86 11.50 12.84
CA PRO A 354 17.58 12.05 12.44
C PRO A 354 17.69 13.56 12.15
N PRO A 355 16.95 14.09 11.17
CA PRO A 355 16.94 15.50 10.87
C PRO A 355 16.29 16.30 12.00
N SER A 356 16.67 17.58 12.13
CA SER A 356 16.17 18.46 13.18
C SER A 356 14.67 18.78 13.11
N SER A 357 14.00 18.36 12.02
CA SER A 357 12.54 18.42 11.89
C SER A 357 11.82 17.40 12.77
N ILE A 358 12.50 16.33 13.19
CA ILE A 358 11.91 15.27 14.01
C ILE A 358 11.88 15.71 15.49
N PRO A 359 10.74 15.57 16.19
CA PRO A 359 10.68 15.82 17.62
C PRO A 359 11.71 14.98 18.39
N ASP A 360 12.35 15.58 19.37
CA ASP A 360 13.35 14.92 20.23
C ASP A 360 14.53 14.27 19.46
N PHE A 361 14.87 14.78 18.27
CA PHE A 361 15.94 14.22 17.43
C PHE A 361 17.28 14.06 18.18
N GLN A 362 17.60 14.97 19.12
CA GLN A 362 18.81 14.87 19.95
C GLN A 362 18.77 13.65 20.88
N MET A 363 17.62 13.42 21.53
CA MET A 363 17.42 12.26 22.40
C MET A 363 17.44 10.96 21.60
N ILE A 364 16.83 10.94 20.41
CA ILE A 364 16.86 9.79 19.50
C ILE A 364 18.30 9.50 19.07
N SER A 365 19.03 10.52 18.61
CA SER A 365 20.45 10.41 18.22
C SER A 365 21.30 9.85 19.36
N TRP A 366 21.07 10.34 20.57
CA TRP A 366 21.74 9.87 21.78
C TRP A 366 21.46 8.39 22.06
N LYS A 367 20.19 8.00 22.08
CA LYS A 367 19.76 6.61 22.29
C LYS A 367 20.32 5.65 21.25
N LEU A 368 20.41 6.09 19.99
CA LEU A 368 21.01 5.30 18.91
C LEU A 368 22.53 5.17 19.07
N LEU A 369 23.24 6.23 19.45
CA LEU A 369 24.68 6.20 19.68
C LEU A 369 25.07 5.30 20.86
N ILE A 370 24.32 5.33 21.96
CA ILE A 370 24.54 4.41 23.10
C ILE A 370 24.40 2.96 22.64
N ARG A 371 23.31 2.64 21.92
CA ARG A 371 23.12 1.30 21.34
C ARG A 371 24.26 0.95 20.40
N ALA A 372 24.70 1.88 19.56
CA ALA A 372 25.83 1.65 18.66
C ALA A 372 27.08 1.24 19.44
N LEU A 373 27.42 1.95 20.53
CA LEU A 373 28.55 1.62 21.40
C LEU A 373 28.39 0.24 22.06
N THR A 374 27.27 0.01 22.74
CA THR A 374 26.99 -1.25 23.45
C THR A 374 27.08 -2.45 22.52
N HIS A 375 26.40 -2.40 21.37
CA HIS A 375 26.43 -3.49 20.40
C HIS A 375 27.79 -3.65 19.74
N SER A 376 28.52 -2.56 19.51
CA SER A 376 29.87 -2.62 18.94
C SER A 376 30.86 -3.30 19.88
N ASN A 377 30.81 -3.00 21.18
CA ASN A 377 31.63 -3.69 22.18
C ASN A 377 31.32 -5.20 22.23
N THR A 378 30.04 -5.59 22.14
CA THR A 378 29.67 -7.01 21.99
C THR A 378 30.29 -7.63 20.74
N LEU A 379 30.23 -6.95 19.60
CA LEU A 379 30.82 -7.45 18.35
C LEU A 379 32.35 -7.50 18.42
N PHE A 380 33.02 -6.52 19.02
CA PHE A 380 34.48 -6.55 19.18
C PHE A 380 34.95 -7.71 20.05
N ARG A 381 34.23 -8.02 21.13
CA ARG A 381 34.46 -9.24 21.94
C ARG A 381 34.32 -10.49 21.07
N GLU A 382 33.26 -10.59 20.28
CA GLU A 382 33.06 -11.73 19.37
C GLU A 382 34.18 -11.84 18.33
N PHE A 383 34.52 -10.74 17.66
CA PHE A 383 35.52 -10.69 16.61
C PHE A 383 36.93 -10.97 17.14
N SER A 384 37.24 -10.56 18.38
CA SER A 384 38.56 -10.79 18.98
C SER A 384 38.82 -12.28 19.22
N LEU A 385 37.80 -13.05 19.59
CA LEU A 385 37.90 -14.51 19.74
C LEU A 385 38.26 -15.21 18.42
N ILE A 386 37.75 -14.69 17.30
CA ILE A 386 38.05 -15.20 15.95
C ILE A 386 39.42 -14.70 15.47
N SER A 387 39.77 -13.46 15.80
CA SER A 387 40.99 -12.77 15.38
C SER A 387 42.26 -13.27 16.09
N MET A 388 42.15 -14.16 17.09
CA MET A 388 43.30 -14.86 17.69
C MET A 388 44.13 -15.68 16.69
N ARG A 389 43.61 -15.93 15.48
CA ARG A 389 44.38 -16.52 14.38
C ARG A 389 45.36 -15.49 13.82
N ARG A 390 46.66 -15.78 13.96
CA ARG A 390 47.80 -14.98 13.45
C ARG A 390 47.94 -15.12 11.93
N VAL A 391 46.98 -14.56 11.20
CA VAL A 391 46.98 -14.48 9.73
C VAL A 391 47.36 -13.04 9.33
N PRO A 392 48.13 -12.82 8.25
CA PRO A 392 48.52 -11.47 7.82
C PRO A 392 47.35 -10.62 7.30
N GLU A 393 46.22 -11.24 6.96
CA GLU A 393 45.01 -10.54 6.52
C GLU A 393 44.35 -9.77 7.67
N LEU A 394 43.94 -8.53 7.38
CA LEU A 394 43.25 -7.66 8.34
C LEU A 394 41.81 -8.14 8.54
N PRO A 395 41.32 -8.23 9.78
CA PRO A 395 39.95 -8.62 10.04
C PRO A 395 39.00 -7.50 9.57
N ALA A 396 38.24 -7.79 8.51
CA ALA A 396 37.39 -6.80 7.83
C ALA A 396 36.26 -6.25 8.73
N GLY A 397 35.64 -7.11 9.56
CA GLY A 397 34.56 -6.72 10.48
C GLY A 397 34.96 -5.62 11.47
N PRO A 398 35.96 -5.83 12.34
CA PRO A 398 36.44 -4.82 13.28
C PRO A 398 36.82 -3.49 12.63
N HIS A 399 37.59 -3.52 11.54
CA HIS A 399 38.03 -2.31 10.86
C HIS A 399 36.86 -1.56 10.22
N LYS A 400 35.89 -2.28 9.64
CA LYS A 400 34.67 -1.68 9.12
C LYS A 400 33.86 -1.02 10.25
N LEU A 401 33.76 -1.68 11.40
CA LEU A 401 33.03 -1.18 12.56
C LEU A 401 33.66 0.11 13.13
N LEU A 402 34.99 0.12 13.28
CA LEU A 402 35.73 1.32 13.68
C LEU A 402 35.52 2.49 12.69
N ALA A 403 35.53 2.20 11.39
CA ALA A 403 35.31 3.20 10.36
C ALA A 403 33.88 3.79 10.41
N ILE A 404 32.86 2.96 10.67
CA ILE A 404 31.46 3.41 10.80
C ILE A 404 31.31 4.36 12.01
N LEU A 405 31.95 4.05 13.13
CA LEU A 405 31.84 4.83 14.37
C LEU A 405 32.74 6.07 14.43
N ALA A 406 33.73 6.18 13.54
CA ALA A 406 34.70 7.27 13.56
C ALA A 406 34.08 8.67 13.47
N GLU A 407 33.03 8.85 12.65
CA GLU A 407 32.38 10.14 12.48
C GLU A 407 31.34 10.44 13.59
N PRO A 408 30.41 9.52 13.93
CA PRO A 408 29.48 9.72 15.06
C PRO A 408 30.19 10.07 16.37
N LEU A 409 31.34 9.43 16.64
CA LEU A 409 32.12 9.68 17.85
C LEU A 409 32.97 10.95 17.81
N LYS A 410 33.16 11.60 16.65
CA LYS A 410 33.74 12.96 16.62
C LYS A 410 32.71 14.00 17.02
N GLN A 411 31.46 13.77 16.66
CA GLN A 411 30.32 14.65 16.97
C GLN A 411 29.88 14.53 18.45
N LYS A 412 30.58 13.71 19.24
CA LYS A 412 30.35 13.44 20.67
C LYS A 412 30.31 14.67 21.57
N GLU A 413 31.05 15.72 21.24
CA GLU A 413 31.16 16.91 22.11
C GLU A 413 29.82 17.65 22.28
N ASN A 414 28.88 17.45 21.35
CA ASN A 414 27.57 18.11 21.39
C ASN A 414 26.44 17.23 21.97
N LEU A 415 26.65 15.92 22.14
CA LEU A 415 25.59 14.95 22.47
C LEU A 415 25.81 14.22 23.79
N ILE A 416 27.05 14.10 24.27
CA ILE A 416 27.37 13.30 25.46
C ILE A 416 27.20 14.13 26.74
N SER A 417 26.11 13.90 27.46
CA SER A 417 26.11 14.05 28.90
C SER A 417 27.01 12.96 29.48
N ARG A 418 28.17 13.34 30.04
CA ARG A 418 29.14 12.42 30.66
C ARG A 418 28.60 11.71 31.92
N GLU A 419 27.37 12.02 32.33
CA GLU A 419 26.74 11.51 33.56
C GLU A 419 25.87 10.26 33.33
N ASP A 420 25.67 9.82 32.07
CA ASP A 420 24.94 8.58 31.79
C ASP A 420 25.83 7.36 32.08
N PRO A 421 25.43 6.47 33.02
CA PRO A 421 26.22 5.31 33.41
C PRO A 421 26.50 4.36 32.23
N GLU A 422 25.58 4.23 31.26
CA GLU A 422 25.81 3.35 30.10
C GLU A 422 26.96 3.86 29.22
N VAL A 423 27.13 5.18 29.10
CA VAL A 423 28.24 5.75 28.31
C VAL A 423 29.55 5.75 29.09
N SER A 424 29.49 5.97 30.40
CA SER A 424 30.65 5.88 31.29
C SER A 424 31.34 4.53 31.19
N ASP A 425 30.59 3.44 31.00
CA ASP A 425 31.16 2.09 30.94
C ASP A 425 31.52 1.66 29.50
N ASN A 426 30.68 1.97 28.51
CA ASN A 426 30.88 1.49 27.14
C ASN A 426 31.92 2.28 26.34
N LEU A 427 32.09 3.58 26.61
CA LEU A 427 33.04 4.41 25.85
C LEU A 427 34.51 4.05 26.13
N PRO A 428 34.95 3.88 27.39
CA PRO A 428 36.33 3.43 27.67
C PRO A 428 36.63 2.07 27.06
N GLU A 429 35.68 1.13 27.12
CA GLU A 429 35.86 -0.17 26.48
C GLU A 429 36.01 -0.04 24.95
N PHE A 430 35.23 0.83 24.31
CA PHE A 430 35.39 1.09 22.89
C PHE A 430 36.78 1.65 22.56
N GLU A 431 37.29 2.59 23.37
CA GLU A 431 38.64 3.16 23.21
C GLU A 431 39.71 2.07 23.36
N ASP A 432 39.55 1.14 24.31
CA ASP A 432 40.42 -0.02 24.47
C ASP A 432 40.41 -0.92 23.21
N TRP A 433 39.23 -1.18 22.63
CA TRP A 433 39.11 -1.95 21.39
C TRP A 433 39.73 -1.23 20.20
N HIS A 434 39.52 0.08 20.08
CA HIS A 434 40.12 0.91 19.02
C HIS A 434 41.66 0.83 19.07
N GLU A 435 42.24 0.97 20.26
CA GLU A 435 43.68 0.82 20.46
C GLU A 435 44.16 -0.60 20.13
N TYR A 436 43.44 -1.62 20.61
CA TYR A 436 43.77 -3.03 20.35
C TYR A 436 43.84 -3.34 18.85
N TYR A 437 42.79 -2.98 18.08
CA TYR A 437 42.76 -3.26 16.64
C TYR A 437 43.74 -2.39 15.85
N SER A 438 44.07 -1.18 16.34
CA SER A 438 45.15 -0.37 15.77
C SER A 438 46.52 -1.05 15.92
N LEU A 439 46.80 -1.63 17.10
CA LEU A 439 48.01 -2.42 17.33
C LEU A 439 48.01 -3.73 16.51
N ASP A 440 46.89 -4.45 16.47
CA ASP A 440 46.72 -5.67 15.67
C ASP A 440 47.00 -5.40 14.18
N ALA A 441 46.57 -4.25 13.65
CA ALA A 441 46.88 -3.86 12.27
C ALA A 441 48.39 -3.70 12.02
N THR A 442 49.11 -3.03 12.93
CA THR A 442 50.59 -2.89 12.82
C THR A 442 51.31 -4.23 12.93
N TYR A 443 50.86 -5.10 13.84
CA TYR A 443 51.37 -6.45 14.00
C TYR A 443 51.16 -7.30 12.73
N ARG A 444 49.97 -7.26 12.12
CA ARG A 444 49.67 -7.99 10.88
C ARG A 444 50.44 -7.45 9.69
N SER A 445 50.68 -6.14 9.62
CA SER A 445 51.55 -5.53 8.62
C SER A 445 52.98 -6.08 8.71
N TRP A 446 53.54 -6.14 9.93
CA TRP A 446 54.83 -6.80 10.15
C TRP A 446 54.81 -8.28 9.76
N LEU A 447 53.78 -9.03 10.19
CA LEU A 447 53.64 -10.46 9.89
C LEU A 447 53.60 -10.72 8.39
N LYS A 448 52.91 -9.86 7.63
CA LYS A 448 52.87 -9.92 6.16
C LYS A 448 54.26 -9.80 5.55
N ILE A 449 55.05 -8.82 5.99
CA ILE A 449 56.43 -8.61 5.53
C ILE A 449 57.29 -9.83 5.88
N GLU A 450 57.16 -10.35 7.11
CA GLU A 450 57.93 -11.51 7.57
C GLU A 450 57.60 -12.77 6.77
N MET A 451 56.32 -13.01 6.47
CA MET A 451 55.89 -14.15 5.65
C MET A 451 56.37 -14.04 4.20
N MET A 452 56.36 -12.83 3.62
CA MET A 452 56.94 -12.59 2.28
C MET A 452 58.43 -12.88 2.27
N ASN A 453 59.15 -12.45 3.30
CA ASN A 453 60.58 -12.72 3.44
C ASN A 453 60.86 -14.22 3.62
N ALA A 454 60.06 -14.93 4.41
CA ALA A 454 60.22 -16.37 4.64
C ALA A 454 59.98 -17.24 3.38
N ALA A 455 59.24 -16.73 2.39
CA ALA A 455 59.03 -17.42 1.11
C ALA A 455 60.25 -17.34 0.16
N VAL A 456 61.21 -16.47 0.45
CA VAL A 456 62.43 -16.26 -0.34
C VAL A 456 63.61 -16.93 0.37
N SER A 457 64.50 -17.60 -0.38
CA SER A 457 65.68 -18.22 0.22
C SER A 457 66.58 -17.16 0.91
N PRO A 458 67.18 -17.45 2.08
CA PRO A 458 67.97 -16.49 2.86
C PRO A 458 69.10 -15.78 2.11
N GLU A 459 69.62 -16.44 1.06
CA GLU A 459 70.70 -15.99 0.18
C GLU A 459 70.24 -14.98 -0.88
N MET A 460 68.94 -14.94 -1.18
CA MET A 460 68.31 -14.06 -2.18
C MET A 460 67.64 -12.82 -1.55
N LEU A 461 67.54 -12.77 -0.21
CA LEU A 461 66.97 -11.63 0.52
C LEU A 461 67.93 -10.44 0.55
N SER A 462 67.47 -9.30 0.03
CA SER A 462 68.21 -8.04 0.06
C SER A 462 68.34 -7.49 1.51
N ALA A 463 69.32 -6.61 1.71
CA ALA A 463 69.46 -5.89 2.98
C ALA A 463 68.26 -4.95 3.27
N GLU A 464 67.57 -4.51 2.22
CA GLU A 464 66.42 -3.61 2.30
C GLU A 464 65.16 -4.35 2.81
N GLU A 465 64.88 -5.54 2.31
CA GLU A 465 63.76 -6.40 2.77
C GLU A 465 63.92 -6.83 4.24
N LYS A 466 65.15 -7.13 4.66
CA LYS A 466 65.48 -7.39 6.07
C LYS A 466 65.33 -6.14 6.94
N GLY A 467 65.73 -4.97 6.40
CA GLY A 467 65.57 -3.68 7.07
C GLY A 467 64.11 -3.30 7.29
N GLN A 468 63.24 -3.56 6.30
CA GLN A 468 61.79 -3.30 6.37
C GLN A 468 61.09 -4.13 7.46
N ALA A 469 61.39 -5.43 7.55
CA ALA A 469 60.82 -6.29 8.60
C ALA A 469 61.23 -5.82 10.01
N VAL A 470 62.50 -5.47 10.20
CA VAL A 470 63.01 -4.96 11.49
C VAL A 470 62.41 -3.60 11.83
N ALA A 471 62.22 -2.72 10.85
CA ALA A 471 61.59 -1.42 11.07
C ALA A 471 60.12 -1.57 11.52
N ALA A 472 59.33 -2.40 10.81
CA ALA A 472 57.94 -2.68 11.16
C ALA A 472 57.79 -3.36 12.53
N ALA A 473 58.71 -4.27 12.88
CA ALA A 473 58.76 -4.90 14.20
C ALA A 473 59.04 -3.86 15.31
N LYS A 474 60.01 -2.96 15.10
CA LYS A 474 60.33 -1.90 16.05
C LYS A 474 59.17 -0.93 16.24
N GLU A 475 58.50 -0.54 15.17
CA GLU A 475 57.30 0.31 15.23
C GLU A 475 56.21 -0.33 16.07
N THR A 476 55.87 -1.59 15.78
CA THR A 476 54.84 -2.36 16.51
C THR A 476 55.19 -2.49 18.00
N LEU A 477 56.46 -2.81 18.32
CA LEU A 477 56.93 -2.92 19.70
C LEU A 477 56.91 -1.58 20.44
N ASN A 478 57.31 -0.49 19.77
CA ASN A 478 57.29 0.85 20.37
C ASN A 478 55.85 1.29 20.69
N LEU A 479 54.90 1.05 19.79
CA LEU A 479 53.49 1.34 20.01
C LEU A 479 52.91 0.49 21.17
N ALA A 480 53.20 -0.81 21.18
CA ALA A 480 52.77 -1.70 22.27
C ALA A 480 53.36 -1.28 23.63
N CYS A 481 54.64 -0.91 23.67
CA CYS A 481 55.28 -0.39 24.89
C CYS A 481 54.70 0.95 25.33
N SER A 482 54.34 1.84 24.40
CA SER A 482 53.67 3.10 24.71
C SER A 482 52.32 2.87 25.36
N LEU A 483 51.54 1.94 24.83
CA LEU A 483 50.22 1.59 25.36
C LEU A 483 50.28 0.93 26.73
N LEU A 484 51.25 0.04 26.96
CA LEU A 484 51.45 -0.55 28.29
C LEU A 484 51.84 0.49 29.36
N ARG A 485 52.55 1.55 28.95
CA ARG A 485 52.95 2.66 29.85
C ARG A 485 51.84 3.67 30.09
N SER A 486 50.87 3.81 29.18
CA SER A 486 49.72 4.71 29.39
C SER A 486 48.66 4.11 30.32
N LYS A 487 48.64 2.77 30.46
CA LYS A 487 47.69 2.03 31.32
C LYS A 487 48.26 1.59 32.68
N SER A 488 49.55 1.78 32.92
CA SER A 488 50.23 1.58 34.22
C SER A 488 50.25 2.87 35.02
#